data_AF-A0A7K4GY29-F1
#
_entry.id   AF-A0A7K4GY29-F1
#
_cell.length_a   1.000
_cell.length_b   1.000
_cell.length_c   1.000
_cell.angle_alpha   90.00
_cell.angle_beta   90.00
_cell.angle_gamma   90.00
#
_symmetry.space_group_name_H-M   'P 1'
#
loop_
_entity.id
_entity.type
_entity.pdbx_description
1 polymer ?
#
loop_
_entity_poly.entity_id
_entity_poly.type
_entity_poly.pdbx_seq_one_letter_code
_entity_poly.pdbx_strand_id
1 'polypeptide(L)'
;MVDIPSKISFCIGLSFINNNFIFSVSIIIITIQLCVFFNPQMPSEYYCPRCQSRNVIVYDDHIECTGCKLNFSIEDIEKGIDDENILAEEELHGFADAFDE
;
A
#
# COMPACT_ATOMS: atom_id res chain seq x y z
N MET A 1 64.79 -12.87 3.30
CA MET A 1 63.79 -11.79 3.20
C MET A 1 63.18 -11.91 1.82
N VAL A 2 61.91 -12.30 1.73
CA VAL A 2 61.20 -12.47 0.45
C VAL A 2 60.13 -11.38 0.43
N ASP A 3 60.32 -10.40 -0.45
CA ASP A 3 59.40 -9.29 -0.66
C ASP A 3 58.06 -9.80 -1.20
N ILE A 4 57.01 -9.59 -0.41
CA ILE A 4 55.63 -9.91 -0.77
C ILE A 4 55.09 -8.76 -1.61
N PRO A 5 54.59 -8.99 -2.84
CA PRO A 5 54.13 -7.92 -3.71
C PRO A 5 52.85 -7.26 -3.15
N SER A 6 52.91 -5.95 -2.90
CA SER A 6 51.86 -5.13 -2.27
C SER A 6 50.53 -5.04 -3.06
N LYS A 7 50.44 -5.67 -4.23
CA LYS A 7 49.23 -5.66 -5.06
C LYS A 7 48.19 -6.69 -4.63
N ILE A 8 48.55 -7.67 -3.80
CA ILE A 8 47.63 -8.72 -3.33
C ILE A 8 46.77 -8.24 -2.13
N SER A 9 47.24 -7.22 -1.40
CA SER A 9 46.53 -6.68 -0.22
C SER A 9 45.28 -5.85 -0.58
N PHE A 10 45.22 -5.29 -1.79
CA PHE A 10 44.13 -4.38 -2.18
C PHE A 10 42.86 -5.11 -2.67
N CYS A 11 42.98 -6.35 -3.15
CA CYS A 11 41.83 -7.10 -3.66
C CYS A 11 40.98 -7.73 -2.55
N ILE A 12 41.56 -8.01 -1.37
CA ILE A 12 40.86 -8.67 -0.26
C ILE A 12 39.97 -7.67 0.50
N GLY A 13 40.37 -6.39 0.56
CA GLY A 13 39.54 -5.31 1.14
C GLY A 13 38.28 -4.99 0.34
N LEU A 14 38.34 -5.09 -1.00
CA LEU A 14 37.18 -4.84 -1.87
C LEU A 14 36.12 -5.95 -1.82
N SER A 15 36.52 -7.21 -1.62
CA SER A 15 35.56 -8.33 -1.50
C SER A 15 34.77 -8.32 -0.19
N PHE A 16 35.33 -7.77 0.90
CA PHE A 16 34.65 -7.72 2.21
C PHE A 16 33.66 -6.55 2.35
N ILE A 17 33.90 -5.45 1.61
CA ILE A 17 33.00 -4.29 1.57
C ILE A 17 31.76 -4.59 0.71
N ASN A 18 31.85 -5.53 -0.24
CA ASN A 18 30.81 -5.72 -1.25
C ASN A 18 29.54 -6.38 -0.70
N ASN A 19 29.65 -7.46 0.09
CA ASN A 19 28.45 -8.21 0.52
C ASN A 19 27.62 -7.48 1.58
N ASN A 20 28.27 -6.85 2.57
CA ASN A 20 27.56 -6.09 3.61
C ASN A 20 26.94 -4.80 3.05
N PHE A 21 27.62 -4.14 2.11
CA PHE A 21 27.08 -2.95 1.44
C PHE A 21 25.90 -3.31 0.55
N ILE A 22 26.01 -4.37 -0.26
CA ILE A 22 24.90 -4.86 -1.09
C ILE A 22 23.71 -5.24 -0.22
N PHE A 23 23.92 -6.01 0.86
CA PHE A 23 22.86 -6.41 1.77
C PHE A 23 22.18 -5.21 2.46
N SER A 24 22.98 -4.23 2.90
CA SER A 24 22.45 -2.99 3.49
C SER A 24 21.60 -2.20 2.50
N VAL A 25 22.08 -2.03 1.26
CA VAL A 25 21.33 -1.33 0.21
C VAL A 25 20.05 -2.09 -0.14
N SER A 26 20.09 -3.42 -0.22
CA SER A 26 18.90 -4.24 -0.47
C SER A 26 17.84 -4.08 0.61
N ILE A 27 18.21 -4.09 1.90
CA ILE A 27 17.26 -3.86 3.01
C ILE A 27 16.63 -2.47 2.90
N ILE A 28 17.42 -1.44 2.58
CA ILE A 28 16.89 -0.08 2.43
C ILE A 28 15.89 -0.01 1.28
N ILE A 29 16.21 -0.62 0.13
CA ILE A 29 15.30 -0.65 -1.03
C ILE A 29 13.99 -1.37 -0.69
N ILE A 30 14.07 -2.54 -0.05
CA ILE A 30 12.88 -3.30 0.38
C ILE A 30 12.06 -2.47 1.37
N THR A 31 12.73 -1.81 2.32
CA THR A 31 12.03 -0.96 3.31
C THR A 31 11.34 0.21 2.63
N ILE A 32 11.97 0.88 1.65
CA ILE A 32 11.35 1.96 0.87
C ILE A 32 10.16 1.43 0.08
N GLN A 33 10.29 0.27 -0.59
CA GLN A 33 9.19 -0.35 -1.32
C GLN A 33 8.01 -0.70 -0.40
N LEU A 34 8.28 -1.26 0.79
CA LEU A 34 7.26 -1.51 1.79
C LEU A 34 6.63 -0.21 2.30
N CYS A 35 7.42 0.84 2.55
CA CYS A 35 6.89 2.14 2.96
C CYS A 35 6.00 2.80 1.91
N VAL A 36 6.32 2.65 0.61
CA VAL A 36 5.48 3.15 -0.49
C VAL A 36 4.21 2.31 -0.61
N PHE A 37 4.32 0.98 -0.50
CA PHE A 37 3.16 0.08 -0.54
C PHE A 37 2.22 0.28 0.66
N PHE A 38 2.76 0.54 1.86
CA PHE A 38 1.97 0.74 3.08
C PHE A 38 1.54 2.18 3.34
N ASN A 39 1.95 3.14 2.51
CA ASN A 39 1.49 4.53 2.64
C ASN A 39 0.64 4.96 1.44
N PRO A 40 -0.62 4.50 1.36
CA PRO A 40 -1.57 4.94 0.35
C PRO A 40 -2.16 6.33 0.64
N GLN A 41 -1.63 7.10 1.60
CA GLN A 41 -2.15 8.44 1.92
C GLN A 41 -1.72 9.48 0.87
N MET A 42 -2.13 9.28 -0.39
CA MET A 42 -2.50 10.41 -1.22
C MET A 42 -3.80 11.00 -0.66
N PRO A 43 -3.96 12.33 -0.64
CA PRO A 43 -5.25 12.93 -0.32
C PRO A 43 -6.28 12.41 -1.32
N SER A 44 -7.18 11.54 -0.86
CA SER A 44 -8.22 10.97 -1.72
C SER A 44 -9.21 12.07 -2.10
N GLU A 45 -9.54 12.15 -3.38
CA GLU A 45 -10.67 12.95 -3.84
C GLU A 45 -12.00 12.40 -3.29
N TYR A 46 -11.98 11.14 -2.87
CA TYR A 46 -13.10 10.41 -2.29
C TYR A 46 -13.27 10.67 -0.78
N TYR A 47 -14.53 10.60 -0.34
CA TYR A 47 -14.95 10.67 1.05
C TYR A 47 -15.94 9.54 1.34
N CYS A 48 -16.10 9.18 2.62
CA CYS A 48 -17.10 8.19 3.02
C CYS A 48 -18.51 8.78 2.95
N PRO A 49 -19.44 8.21 2.16
CA PRO A 49 -20.82 8.72 2.05
C PRO A 49 -21.57 8.72 3.40
N ARG A 50 -21.31 7.71 4.24
CA ARG A 50 -22.06 7.52 5.50
C ARG A 50 -21.68 8.50 6.60
N CYS A 51 -20.39 8.79 6.76
CA CYS A 51 -19.88 9.62 7.86
C CYS A 51 -19.16 10.89 7.40
N GLN A 52 -19.08 11.12 6.09
CA GLN A 52 -18.41 12.26 5.44
C GLN A 52 -16.93 12.41 5.81
N SER A 53 -16.32 11.35 6.35
CA SER A 53 -14.90 11.32 6.65
C SER A 53 -14.09 11.26 5.37
N ARG A 54 -13.06 12.11 5.27
CA ARG A 54 -12.03 12.03 4.22
C ARG A 54 -10.92 11.02 4.55
N ASN A 55 -10.98 10.42 5.74
CA ASN A 55 -10.07 9.36 6.12
C ASN A 55 -10.61 8.04 5.55
N VAL A 56 -10.28 7.81 4.27
CA VAL A 56 -10.63 6.62 3.51
C VAL A 56 -9.37 6.05 2.87
N ILE A 57 -9.33 4.74 2.75
CA ILE A 57 -8.31 4.02 1.98
C ILE A 57 -8.95 3.74 0.63
N VAL A 58 -8.29 4.16 -0.45
CA VAL A 58 -8.78 3.98 -1.82
C VAL A 58 -8.09 2.77 -2.41
N TYR A 59 -8.88 1.82 -2.90
CA TYR A 59 -8.44 0.68 -3.69
C TYR A 59 -8.83 0.89 -5.16
N ASP A 60 -8.62 -0.12 -6.01
CA ASP A 60 -8.84 0.02 -7.46
C ASP A 60 -10.32 0.22 -7.83
N ASP A 61 -11.25 -0.39 -7.09
CA ASP A 61 -12.69 -0.42 -7.38
C ASP A 61 -13.58 0.03 -6.21
N HIS A 62 -13.04 0.10 -4.99
CA HIS A 62 -13.78 0.51 -3.80
C HIS A 62 -12.96 1.40 -2.88
N ILE A 63 -13.65 2.10 -1.97
CA ILE A 63 -13.06 2.81 -0.85
C ILE A 63 -13.44 2.12 0.46
N GLU A 64 -12.48 2.01 1.36
CA GLU A 64 -12.71 1.58 2.74
C GLU A 64 -12.65 2.79 3.66
N CYS A 65 -13.72 3.02 4.42
CA CYS A 65 -13.71 4.09 5.41
C CYS A 65 -13.07 3.61 6.72
N THR A 66 -11.95 4.22 7.13
CA THR A 66 -11.29 3.85 8.39
C THR A 66 -12.11 4.21 9.64
N GLY A 67 -13.11 5.09 9.49
CA GLY A 67 -13.98 5.54 10.58
C GLY A 67 -15.14 4.58 10.85
N CYS A 68 -15.95 4.30 9.82
CA CYS A 68 -17.10 3.40 9.95
C CYS A 68 -16.82 1.95 9.57
N LYS A 69 -15.64 1.66 8.99
CA LYS A 69 -15.19 0.33 8.53
C LYS A 69 -16.14 -0.32 7.53
N LEU A 70 -16.74 0.50 6.68
CA LEU A 70 -17.60 0.08 5.58
C LEU A 70 -16.87 0.29 4.25
N ASN A 71 -17.18 -0.57 3.30
CA ASN A 71 -16.65 -0.53 1.95
C ASN A 71 -17.70 0.01 0.98
N PHE A 72 -17.29 0.93 0.11
CA PHE A 72 -18.18 1.57 -0.87
C PHE A 72 -17.56 1.51 -2.27
N SER A 73 -18.36 1.19 -3.29
CA SER A 73 -17.91 1.18 -4.67
C SER A 73 -17.55 2.58 -5.16
N ILE A 74 -16.38 2.71 -5.80
CA ILE A 74 -15.96 3.97 -6.45
C ILE A 74 -16.91 4.29 -7.61
N GLU A 75 -17.40 3.27 -8.32
CA GLU A 75 -18.30 3.45 -9.45
C GLU A 75 -19.60 4.17 -9.04
N ASP A 76 -20.14 3.85 -7.86
CA ASP A 76 -21.37 4.47 -7.34
C ASP A 76 -21.15 5.93 -6.91
N ILE A 77 -19.97 6.21 -6.36
CA ILE A 77 -19.57 7.57 -5.98
C ILE A 77 -19.36 8.43 -7.24
N GLU A 78 -18.68 7.90 -8.25
CA GLU A 78 -18.40 8.62 -9.51
C GLU A 78 -19.65 8.84 -10.36
N LYS A 79 -20.64 7.93 -10.27
CA LYS A 79 -21.97 8.11 -10.88
C LYS A 79 -22.76 9.28 -10.28
N GLY A 80 -22.29 9.87 -9.17
CA GLY A 80 -22.96 10.99 -8.50
C GLY A 80 -24.30 10.57 -7.89
N ILE A 81 -24.40 9.31 -7.43
CA ILE A 81 -25.52 8.86 -6.62
C ILE A 81 -25.49 9.67 -5.32
N ASP A 82 -26.67 10.07 -4.84
CA ASP A 82 -26.76 10.79 -3.57
C ASP A 82 -26.25 9.92 -2.42
N ASP A 83 -25.48 10.50 -1.50
CA ASP A 83 -24.76 9.79 -0.43
C ASP A 83 -25.68 8.84 0.37
N GLU A 84 -26.95 9.21 0.55
CA GLU A 84 -27.95 8.42 1.29
C GLU A 84 -28.33 7.11 0.58
N ASN A 85 -28.14 7.05 -0.74
CA ASN A 85 -28.49 5.91 -1.59
C ASN A 85 -27.29 5.03 -1.94
N ILE A 86 -26.07 5.44 -1.59
CA ILE A 86 -24.87 4.62 -1.77
C ILE A 86 -24.87 3.56 -0.67
N LEU A 87 -25.03 2.30 -1.07
CA LEU A 87 -24.99 1.15 -0.17
C LEU A 87 -23.55 0.71 0.07
N ALA A 88 -23.26 0.27 1.28
CA ALA A 88 -22.01 -0.44 1.53
C ALA A 88 -22.05 -1.82 0.87
N GLU A 89 -20.90 -2.36 0.46
CA GLU A 89 -20.82 -3.68 -0.17
C GLU A 89 -21.43 -4.78 0.71
N GLU A 90 -21.25 -4.67 2.02
CA GLU A 90 -21.83 -5.61 2.98
C GLU A 90 -23.36 -5.56 2.99
N GLU A 91 -23.95 -4.39 2.75
CA GLU A 91 -25.41 -4.21 2.68
C GLU A 91 -25.94 -4.79 1.37
N LEU A 92 -25.26 -4.54 0.25
CA LEU A 92 -25.55 -5.12 -1.05
C LEU A 92 -25.55 -6.65 -1.01
N HIS A 93 -24.55 -7.26 -0.37
CA HIS A 93 -24.48 -8.71 -0.20
C HIS A 93 -25.64 -9.24 0.64
N GLY A 94 -25.99 -8.54 1.73
CA GLY A 94 -27.14 -8.90 2.57
C GLY A 94 -28.48 -8.84 1.83
N PHE A 95 -28.62 -7.93 0.86
CA PHE A 95 -29.79 -7.91 -0.03
C PHE A 95 -29.80 -9.10 -0.98
N ALA A 96 -28.68 -9.43 -1.63
CA ALA A 96 -28.60 -10.54 -2.57
C ALA A 96 -28.98 -11.88 -1.92
N ASP A 97 -28.47 -12.14 -0.71
CA ASP A 97 -28.79 -13.35 0.06
C ASP A 97 -30.28 -13.46 0.40
N ALA A 98 -31.01 -12.34 0.53
CA ALA A 98 -32.44 -12.32 0.87
C ALA A 98 -33.37 -12.57 -0.35
N PHE A 99 -32.85 -12.53 -1.57
CA PHE A 99 -33.63 -12.77 -2.80
C PHE A 99 -33.42 -14.16 -3.40
N ASP A 100 -32.41 -14.90 -2.95
CA ASP A 100 -32.12 -16.29 -3.37
C ASP A 100 -32.85 -17.36 -2.52
N GLU A 101 -33.75 -16.95 -1.60
CA GLU A 101 -34.61 -17.82 -0.76
C GLU A 101 -36.08 -17.78 -1.22
#